data_AF-A0A136N4K3-F1
#
_entry.id   AF-A0A136N4K3-F1
#
_cell.length_a   1.000
_cell.length_b   1.000
_cell.length_c   1.000
_cell.angle_alpha   90.00
_cell.angle_beta   90.00
_cell.angle_gamma   90.00
#
_symmetry.space_group_name_H-M   'P 1'
#
loop_
_entity.id
_entity.type
_entity.pdbx_description
1 polymer ?
#
loop_
_entity_poly.entity_id
_entity_poly.type
_entity_poly.pdbx_seq_one_letter_code
_entity_poly.pdbx_strand_id
1 'polypeptide(L)'
;MKEDSFGKNIVRYIYHRRKFFVYLLILLAVLSYAVFGKKGILQRVELEMENRELRDKLKAEQERTIILQKEIEDLKTSDKKIEKVAREKYNMVKDGEEIYKVVTDSTK
;
A
#
# COMPACT_ATOMS: atom_id res chain seq x y z
N MET A 1 -35.73 -10.65 -47.64
CA MET A 1 -35.75 -11.58 -46.48
C MET A 1 -34.91 -12.81 -46.81
N LYS A 2 -33.62 -12.81 -46.43
CA LYS A 2 -32.61 -13.85 -46.79
C LYS A 2 -31.67 -14.13 -45.60
N GLU A 3 -32.20 -14.13 -44.38
CA GLU A 3 -31.40 -14.31 -43.16
C GLU A 3 -31.41 -15.75 -42.61
N ASP A 4 -32.43 -16.55 -42.94
CA ASP A 4 -32.60 -17.89 -42.34
C ASP A 4 -31.67 -18.98 -42.91
N SER A 5 -30.99 -18.72 -44.03
CA SER A 5 -30.10 -19.69 -44.67
C SER A 5 -28.68 -19.67 -44.09
N PHE A 6 -28.26 -18.57 -43.46
CA PHE A 6 -26.91 -18.46 -42.88
C PHE A 6 -26.79 -19.22 -41.55
N GLY A 7 -27.74 -19.02 -40.64
CA GLY A 7 -27.74 -19.69 -39.33
C GLY A 7 -27.77 -21.22 -39.44
N LYS A 8 -28.60 -21.75 -40.35
CA LYS A 8 -28.73 -23.21 -40.56
C LYS A 8 -27.43 -23.86 -41.07
N ASN A 9 -26.66 -23.16 -41.92
CA ASN A 9 -25.39 -23.66 -42.45
C ASN A 9 -24.28 -23.66 -41.38
N ILE A 10 -24.26 -22.65 -40.50
CA ILE A 10 -23.33 -22.58 -39.36
C ILE A 10 -23.63 -23.69 -38.36
N VAL A 11 -24.90 -23.88 -38.00
CA VAL A 11 -25.33 -24.94 -37.06
C VAL A 11 -25.02 -26.33 -37.62
N ARG A 12 -25.21 -26.55 -38.93
CA ARG A 12 -24.88 -27.82 -39.60
C ARG A 12 -23.37 -28.09 -39.64
N TYR A 13 -22.56 -27.05 -39.85
CA TYR A 13 -21.10 -27.13 -39.82
C TYR A 13 -20.58 -27.47 -38.40
N ILE A 14 -21.17 -26.87 -37.37
CA ILE A 14 -20.89 -27.18 -35.96
C ILE A 14 -21.32 -28.61 -35.61
N TYR A 15 -22.44 -29.10 -36.16
CA TYR A 15 -22.98 -30.43 -35.88
C TYR A 15 -22.09 -31.57 -36.43
N HIS A 16 -21.47 -31.38 -37.60
CA HIS A 16 -20.63 -32.41 -38.23
C HIS A 16 -19.23 -32.51 -37.60
N ARG A 17 -18.73 -31.44 -36.96
CA ARG A 17 -17.45 -31.38 -36.24
C ARG A 17 -17.62 -31.36 -34.72
N ARG A 18 -18.68 -31.98 -34.19
CA ARG A 18 -18.99 -32.03 -32.74
C ARG A 18 -17.78 -32.33 -31.85
N LYS A 19 -16.92 -33.28 -32.22
CA LYS A 19 -15.70 -33.58 -31.46
C LYS A 19 -14.71 -32.41 -31.43
N PHE A 20 -14.47 -31.74 -32.57
CA PHE A 20 -13.60 -30.56 -32.64
C PHE A 20 -14.14 -29.40 -31.81
N PHE A 21 -15.46 -29.16 -31.83
CA PHE A 21 -16.07 -28.12 -31.02
C PHE A 21 -15.94 -28.39 -29.50
N VAL A 22 -16.07 -29.66 -29.10
CA VAL A 22 -15.81 -30.09 -27.72
C VAL A 22 -14.33 -29.90 -27.35
N TYR A 23 -13.39 -30.27 -28.21
CA TYR A 23 -11.96 -30.02 -27.97
C TYR A 23 -11.64 -28.52 -27.86
N LEU A 24 -12.24 -27.68 -28.70
CA LEU A 24 -12.06 -26.24 -28.66
C LEU A 24 -12.60 -25.63 -27.36
N LEU A 25 -13.77 -26.09 -26.89
CA LEU A 25 -14.34 -25.67 -25.61
C LEU A 25 -13.47 -26.08 -24.43
N ILE A 26 -12.94 -27.31 -24.43
CA ILE A 26 -12.03 -27.79 -23.39
C ILE A 26 -10.74 -26.96 -23.40
N LEU A 27 -10.17 -26.69 -24.57
CA LEU A 27 -8.97 -25.86 -24.71
C LEU A 27 -9.21 -24.45 -24.14
N LEU A 28 -10.33 -23.81 -24.49
CA LEU A 28 -10.70 -22.50 -23.95
C LEU A 28 -10.93 -22.52 -22.43
N ALA A 29 -11.53 -23.58 -21.90
CA ALA A 29 -11.72 -23.75 -20.46
C ALA A 29 -10.37 -23.89 -19.74
N VAL A 30 -9.42 -24.64 -20.30
CA VAL A 30 -8.07 -24.77 -19.74
C VAL A 30 -7.29 -23.46 -19.82
N LEU A 31 -7.35 -22.76 -20.95
CA LEU A 31 -6.68 -21.46 -21.11
C LEU A 31 -7.27 -20.40 -20.18
N SER A 32 -8.58 -20.33 -20.07
CA SER A 32 -9.23 -19.41 -19.13
C SER A 32 -8.86 -19.75 -17.68
N TYR A 33 -8.85 -21.02 -17.30
CA TYR A 33 -8.36 -21.43 -15.97
C TYR A 33 -6.88 -21.11 -15.76
N ALA A 34 -6.03 -21.22 -16.78
CA ALA A 34 -4.62 -20.86 -16.68
C ALA A 34 -4.39 -19.34 -16.53
N VAL A 35 -5.24 -18.52 -17.15
CA VAL A 35 -5.14 -17.05 -17.07
C VAL A 35 -5.78 -16.51 -15.79
N PHE A 36 -6.99 -16.97 -15.46
CA PHE A 36 -7.82 -16.46 -14.36
C PHE A 36 -7.79 -17.32 -13.10
N GLY A 37 -7.13 -18.48 -13.13
CA GLY A 37 -7.02 -19.35 -11.96
C GLY A 37 -6.21 -18.72 -10.83
N LYS A 38 -6.30 -19.30 -9.63
CA LYS A 38 -5.61 -18.87 -8.40
C LYS A 38 -4.07 -18.97 -8.44
N LYS A 39 -3.48 -19.28 -9.59
CA LYS A 39 -2.03 -19.23 -9.88
C LYS A 39 -1.77 -18.71 -11.30
N GLY A 40 -2.78 -18.03 -11.85
CA GLY A 40 -2.73 -17.53 -13.21
C GLY A 40 -1.85 -16.29 -13.32
N ILE A 41 -1.70 -15.84 -14.55
CA ILE A 41 -0.83 -14.71 -14.90
C ILE A 41 -1.30 -13.42 -14.19
N LEU A 42 -2.61 -13.23 -14.07
CA LEU A 42 -3.18 -12.04 -13.42
C LEU A 42 -2.77 -11.92 -11.96
N GLN A 43 -2.86 -13.00 -11.20
CA GLN A 43 -2.49 -12.99 -9.78
C GLN A 43 -1.01 -12.69 -9.58
N ARG A 44 -0.15 -13.17 -10.48
CA ARG A 44 1.29 -12.89 -10.40
C ARG A 44 1.58 -11.41 -10.61
N VAL A 45 0.90 -10.77 -11.56
CA VAL A 45 1.03 -9.32 -11.80
C VAL A 45 0.55 -8.53 -10.58
N GLU A 46 -0.59 -8.89 -10.01
CA GLU A 46 -1.13 -8.25 -8.81
C GLU A 46 -0.18 -8.39 -7.61
N LEU A 47 0.35 -9.59 -7.37
CA LEU A 47 1.34 -9.85 -6.31
C LEU A 47 2.63 -9.08 -6.54
N GLU A 48 3.11 -8.97 -7.77
CA GLU A 48 4.32 -8.20 -8.09
C GLU A 48 4.11 -6.70 -7.84
N MET A 49 2.91 -6.18 -8.13
CA MET A 49 2.54 -4.80 -7.81
C MET A 49 2.46 -4.56 -6.30
N GLU A 50 1.78 -5.45 -5.57
CA GLU A 50 1.68 -5.37 -4.10
C GLU A 50 3.06 -5.45 -3.44
N ASN A 51 3.91 -6.36 -3.92
CA ASN A 51 5.29 -6.49 -3.42
C ASN A 51 6.10 -5.22 -3.65
N ARG A 52 5.95 -4.57 -4.81
CA ARG A 52 6.60 -3.29 -5.11
C ARG A 52 6.11 -2.20 -4.15
N GLU A 53 4.80 -2.05 -3.99
CA GLU A 53 4.22 -1.05 -3.09
C GLU A 53 4.68 -1.24 -1.65
N LEU A 54 4.68 -2.48 -1.14
CA LEU A 54 5.16 -2.80 0.20
C LEU A 54 6.65 -2.48 0.36
N ARG A 55 7.48 -2.74 -0.65
CA ARG A 55 8.91 -2.38 -0.62
C ARG A 55 9.13 -0.87 -0.59
N ASP A 56 8.34 -0.12 -1.35
CA ASP A 56 8.45 1.34 -1.38
C ASP A 56 7.99 1.95 -0.05
N LYS A 57 6.91 1.43 0.55
CA LYS A 57 6.50 1.80 1.91
C LYS A 57 7.57 1.48 2.94
N LEU A 58 8.18 0.29 2.86
CA LEU A 58 9.25 -0.12 3.77
C LEU A 58 10.45 0.84 3.69
N LYS A 59 10.88 1.20 2.47
CA LYS A 59 11.96 2.17 2.28
C LYS A 59 11.63 3.53 2.89
N ALA A 60 10.43 4.04 2.64
CA ALA A 60 10.00 5.32 3.19
C ALA A 60 9.99 5.31 4.73
N GLU A 61 9.52 4.22 5.36
CA GLU A 61 9.55 4.08 6.82
C GLU A 61 10.97 3.92 7.37
N GLN A 62 11.87 3.24 6.64
CA GLN A 62 13.28 3.15 7.01
C GLN A 62 13.96 4.53 6.98
N GLU A 63 13.71 5.33 5.94
CA GLU A 63 14.23 6.70 5.86
C GLU A 63 13.72 7.58 7.01
N ARG A 64 12.42 7.49 7.33
CA ARG A 64 11.83 8.19 8.49
C ARG A 64 12.49 7.75 9.80
N THR A 65 12.71 6.44 9.96
CA THR A 65 13.37 5.89 11.15
C THR A 65 14.77 6.46 11.33
N ILE A 66 15.55 6.57 10.25
CA ILE A 66 16.90 7.15 10.27
C ILE A 66 16.83 8.63 10.68
N ILE A 67 15.92 9.40 10.10
CA ILE A 67 15.74 10.83 10.43
C ILE A 67 15.37 11.00 11.91
N LEU A 68 14.41 10.23 12.40
CA LEU A 68 13.96 10.29 13.79
C LEU A 68 15.06 9.85 14.76
N GLN A 69 15.85 8.83 14.42
CA GLN A 69 16.99 8.42 15.25
C GLN A 69 18.03 9.54 15.36
N LYS A 70 18.33 10.20 14.23
CA LYS A 70 19.22 11.37 14.23
C LYS A 70 18.66 12.51 15.08
N GLU A 71 17.36 12.78 15.00
CA GLU A 71 16.72 13.79 15.84
C GLU A 71 16.79 13.43 17.33
N ILE A 72 16.57 12.16 17.68
CA ILE A 72 16.73 11.66 19.05
C ILE A 72 18.18 11.83 19.52
N GLU A 73 19.15 11.51 18.68
CA GLU A 73 20.57 11.68 18.99
C GLU A 73 20.91 13.17 19.19
N ASP A 74 20.45 14.05 18.31
CA ASP A 74 20.62 15.51 18.42
C ASP A 74 19.95 16.08 19.68
N LEU A 75 18.84 15.49 20.12
CA LEU A 75 18.15 15.85 21.37
C LEU A 75 18.88 15.32 22.59
N LYS A 76 19.42 14.09 22.54
CA LYS A 76 20.15 13.45 23.64
C LYS A 76 21.53 14.04 23.87
N THR A 77 22.24 14.40 22.80
CA THR A 77 23.65 14.83 22.86
C THR A 77 23.78 16.30 23.21
N SER A 78 22.69 17.07 23.11
CA SER A 78 22.66 18.47 23.52
C SER A 78 22.00 18.60 24.89
N ASP A 79 22.80 18.58 25.96
CA ASP A 79 22.35 18.91 27.33
C ASP A 79 21.54 20.23 27.35
N LYS A 80 21.92 21.20 26.50
CA LYS A 80 21.20 22.45 26.30
C LYS A 80 19.77 22.29 25.78
N LYS A 81 19.49 21.33 24.88
CA LYS A 81 18.12 21.08 24.38
C LYS A 81 17.27 20.38 25.43
N ILE A 82 17.84 19.42 26.15
CA ILE A 82 17.15 18.75 27.27
C ILE A 82 16.80 19.77 28.36
N GLU A 83 17.75 20.63 28.73
CA GLU A 83 17.54 21.72 29.68
C GLU A 83 16.47 22.70 29.18
N LYS A 84 16.50 23.08 27.89
CA LYS A 84 15.48 23.94 27.30
C LYS A 84 14.07 23.33 27.40
N VAL A 85 13.91 22.05 27.07
CA VAL A 85 12.61 21.35 27.17
C VAL A 85 12.16 21.24 28.63
N ALA A 86 13.08 20.93 29.55
CA ALA A 86 12.78 20.85 30.99
C ALA A 86 12.29 22.21 31.53
N ARG A 87 12.94 23.31 31.13
CA ARG A 87 12.56 24.68 31.51
C ARG A 87 11.25 25.13 30.86
N GLU A 88 11.07 24.95 29.55
CA GLU A 88 9.90 25.48 28.81
C GLU A 88 8.62 24.64 29.02
N LYS A 89 8.72 23.31 29.00
CA LYS A 89 7.54 22.44 29.05
C LYS A 89 7.13 22.07 30.47
N TYR A 90 8.10 21.94 31.36
CA TYR A 90 7.89 21.40 32.69
C TYR A 90 8.21 22.39 33.80
N ASN A 91 8.67 23.61 33.48
CA ASN A 91 9.12 24.62 34.45
C ASN A 91 10.12 24.03 35.47
N MET A 92 10.98 23.10 35.06
CA MET A 92 12.01 22.54 35.93
C MET A 92 13.15 23.55 36.07
N VAL A 93 13.64 23.70 37.31
CA VAL A 93 14.74 24.60 37.68
C VAL A 93 15.80 23.84 38.47
N LYS A 94 17.04 24.29 38.41
CA LYS A 94 18.13 23.72 39.23
C LYS A 94 18.07 24.23 40.67
N ASP A 95 18.72 23.52 41.59
CA ASP A 95 18.86 23.96 42.96
C ASP A 95 19.49 25.36 43.01
N GLY A 96 18.78 26.30 43.65
CA GLY A 96 19.17 27.71 43.77
C GLY A 96 18.58 28.67 42.73
N GLU A 97 17.72 28.19 41.81
CA GLU A 97 16.99 29.05 40.85
C GLU A 97 15.52 29.26 41.27
N GLU A 98 14.97 30.45 41.01
CA GLU A 98 13.57 30.81 41.32
C GLU A 98 12.73 31.03 40.05
N ILE A 99 11.47 30.57 40.07
CA ILE A 99 10.52 30.74 38.96
C ILE A 99 9.61 31.94 39.23
N TYR A 100 9.59 32.88 38.29
CA TYR A 100 8.69 34.04 38.32
C TYR A 100 7.51 33.82 37.36
N LYS A 101 6.30 33.62 37.89
CA LYS A 101 5.08 33.54 37.09
C LYS A 101 4.36 34.88 37.12
N VAL A 102 4.35 35.59 35.99
CA VAL A 102 3.58 36.83 35.86
C VAL A 102 2.10 36.47 35.69
N VAL A 103 1.31 36.76 36.71
CA VAL A 103 -0.15 36.61 36.66
C VAL A 103 -0.72 37.97 36.30
N THR A 104 -1.10 38.17 35.04
CA THR A 104 -1.86 39.37 34.64
C THR A 104 -3.31 39.15 35.01
N ASP A 105 -3.75 39.73 36.13
CA ASP A 105 -5.17 39.87 36.43
C ASP A 105 -5.81 40.68 35.32
N SER A 106 -6.64 40.02 34.53
CA SER A 106 -7.43 40.61 33.45
C SER A 106 -8.61 41.34 34.07
N THR A 107 -8.35 42.36 34.88
CA THR A 107 -9.40 43.23 35.44
C THR A 107 -9.02 44.68 35.19
N LYS A 108 -9.39 45.16 34.01
CA LYS A 108 -9.74 46.57 33.80
C LYS A 108 -10.74 46.70 32.66
#